data_AF-A0A3D2G0Z1-F1
#
_entry.id   AF-A0A3D2G0Z1-F1
#
_cell.length_a   1.000
_cell.length_b   1.000
_cell.length_c   1.000
_cell.angle_alpha   90.00
_cell.angle_beta   90.00
_cell.angle_gamma   90.00
#
_symmetry.space_group_name_H-M   'P 1'
#
loop_
_entity.id
_entity.type
_entity.pdbx_description
1 polymer ?
#
loop_
_entity_poly.entity_id
_entity_poly.type
_entity_poly.pdbx_seq_one_letter_code
_entity_poly.pdbx_strand_id
1 'polypeptide(L)'
;MCEGYAKTQLLSGVTTIRTVGGIADIDTRLRGRIAAGKCDGPRILAADMAVSVPGGHMAGSLAYEATSAAQAAEDVRKIAQGKPDLIKLMITGGVLD
;
A
#
# COMPACT_ATOMS: atom_id res chain seq x y z
N MET A 1 7.05 12.22 6.29
CA MET A 1 5.98 11.72 7.17
C MET A 1 6.07 10.20 7.36
N CYS A 2 5.84 9.37 6.33
CA CYS A 2 5.80 7.90 6.45
C CYS A 2 7.03 7.24 7.10
N GLU A 3 8.25 7.72 6.78
CA GLU A 3 9.50 7.24 7.40
C GLU A 3 9.50 7.43 8.93
N GLY A 4 8.97 8.56 9.42
CA GLY A 4 8.84 8.81 10.86
C GLY A 4 7.90 7.81 11.53
N TYR A 5 6.75 7.50 10.90
CA TYR A 5 5.83 6.49 11.42
C TYR A 5 6.43 5.08 11.39
N ALA A 6 7.16 4.72 10.33
CA ALA A 6 7.88 3.45 10.28
C ALA A 6 8.92 3.34 11.41
N LYS A 7 9.68 4.41 11.66
CA LYS A 7 10.61 4.48 12.80
C LYS A 7 9.88 4.32 14.14
N THR A 8 8.75 5.00 14.33
CA THR A 8 7.93 4.84 15.55
C THR A 8 7.51 3.39 15.77
N GLN A 9 7.08 2.68 14.72
CA GLN A 9 6.73 1.26 14.82
C GLN A 9 7.95 0.40 15.20
N LEU A 10 9.12 0.68 14.63
CA LEU A 10 10.33 -0.04 15.03
C LEU A 10 10.65 0.17 16.51
N LEU A 11 10.59 1.42 16.98
CA LEU A 11 10.89 1.78 18.37
C LEU A 11 9.83 1.29 19.37
N SER A 12 8.64 0.91 18.92
CA SER A 12 7.64 0.22 19.76
C SER A 12 7.85 -1.29 19.85
N GLY A 13 8.84 -1.85 19.15
CA GLY A 13 9.16 -3.28 19.12
C GLY A 13 8.54 -4.04 17.94
N VAL A 14 7.83 -3.36 17.03
CA VAL A 14 7.34 -3.99 15.80
C VAL A 14 8.49 -4.12 14.82
N THR A 15 8.80 -5.35 14.41
CA THR A 15 9.93 -5.64 13.52
C THR A 15 9.51 -5.92 12.07
N THR A 16 8.22 -6.15 11.81
CA THR A 16 7.65 -6.31 10.47
C THR A 16 6.24 -5.71 10.43
N ILE A 17 5.95 -4.94 9.37
CA ILE A 17 4.60 -4.43 9.08
C ILE A 17 4.16 -4.86 7.68
N ARG A 18 2.85 -4.94 7.50
CA ARG A 18 2.22 -5.08 6.18
C ARG A 18 1.41 -3.82 5.90
N THR A 19 1.83 -3.02 4.93
CA THR A 19 1.03 -1.86 4.49
C THR A 19 0.01 -2.35 3.47
N VAL A 20 -1.25 -1.89 3.59
CA VAL A 20 -2.40 -2.48 2.88
C VAL A 20 -3.32 -1.41 2.26
N GLY A 21 -2.70 -0.32 1.81
CA GLY A 21 -3.38 0.83 1.22
C GLY A 21 -2.50 2.06 1.41
N GLY A 22 -1.80 2.46 0.37
CA GLY A 22 -0.86 3.58 0.37
C GLY A 22 -1.00 4.43 -0.88
N ILE A 23 -0.46 5.66 -0.83
CA ILE A 23 -0.49 6.56 -1.99
C ILE A 23 0.62 6.15 -2.95
N ALA A 24 0.25 5.85 -4.19
CA ALA A 24 1.18 5.43 -5.25
C ALA A 24 2.11 4.30 -4.75
N ASP A 25 3.44 4.48 -4.88
CA ASP A 25 4.47 3.49 -4.55
C ASP A 25 5.29 3.84 -3.30
N ILE A 26 4.76 4.73 -2.43
CA ILE A 26 5.49 5.24 -1.27
C ILE A 26 5.93 4.10 -0.34
N ASP A 27 5.07 3.11 -0.13
CA ASP A 27 5.34 1.99 0.75
C ASP A 27 6.49 1.14 0.21
N THR A 28 6.43 0.78 -1.07
CA THR A 28 7.48 0.02 -1.76
C THR A 28 8.81 0.77 -1.77
N ARG A 29 8.81 2.09 -1.97
CA ARG A 29 10.03 2.91 -1.92
C ARG A 29 10.62 2.96 -0.52
N LEU A 30 9.79 3.11 0.51
CA LEU A 30 10.24 3.11 1.91
C LEU A 30 10.79 1.75 2.32
N ARG A 31 10.12 0.65 1.92
CA ARG A 31 10.63 -0.72 2.07
C ARG A 31 12.05 -0.84 1.51
N GLY A 32 12.28 -0.37 0.28
CA GLY A 32 13.59 -0.42 -0.37
C GLY A 32 14.66 0.39 0.37
N ARG A 33 14.31 1.57 0.90
CA ARG A 33 15.24 2.39 1.70
C ARG A 33 15.61 1.73 3.01
N ILE A 34 14.64 1.16 3.74
CA ILE A 34 14.87 0.43 5.00
C ILE A 34 15.73 -0.82 4.74
N ALA A 35 15.38 -1.61 3.72
CA ALA A 35 16.15 -2.80 3.35
C ALA A 35 17.60 -2.49 2.95
N ALA A 36 17.84 -1.30 2.38
CA ALA A 36 19.17 -0.80 2.04
C ALA A 36 19.89 -0.09 3.21
N GLY A 37 19.32 -0.09 4.43
CA GLY A 37 19.90 0.56 5.61
C GLY A 37 19.93 2.09 5.53
N LYS A 38 19.14 2.72 4.66
CA LYS A 38 19.13 4.18 4.44
C LYS A 38 18.25 4.95 5.43
N CYS A 39 17.44 4.25 6.22
CA CYS A 39 16.62 4.80 7.30
C CYS A 39 16.16 3.69 8.24
N ASP A 40 15.84 4.05 9.48
CA ASP A 40 15.32 3.14 10.50
C ASP A 40 13.84 2.79 10.23
N GLY A 41 13.49 1.51 10.29
CA GLY A 41 12.11 1.05 10.26
C GLY A 41 12.00 -0.48 10.30
N PRO A 42 10.80 -1.04 10.52
CA PRO A 42 10.56 -2.47 10.41
C PRO A 42 10.72 -2.95 8.97
N ARG A 43 10.83 -4.27 8.79
CA ARG A 43 10.62 -4.88 7.47
C ARG A 43 9.21 -4.54 6.98
N ILE A 44 9.08 -4.16 5.72
CA ILE A 44 7.76 -3.82 5.13
C ILE A 44 7.40 -4.87 4.09
N LEU A 45 6.17 -5.38 4.17
CA LEU A 45 5.46 -6.03 3.07
C LEU A 45 4.49 -5.02 2.48
N ALA A 46 4.76 -4.53 1.27
CA ALA A 46 4.04 -3.42 0.67
C ALA A 46 2.89 -3.89 -0.23
N ALA A 47 1.77 -3.17 -0.21
CA ALA A 47 0.65 -3.34 -1.15
C ALA A 47 0.46 -2.17 -2.12
N ASP A 48 1.00 -0.99 -1.78
CA ASP A 48 0.78 0.26 -2.52
C ASP A 48 -0.72 0.61 -2.66
N MET A 49 -1.12 1.26 -3.75
CA MET A 49 -2.53 1.53 -4.06
C MET A 49 -3.34 0.22 -4.15
N ALA A 50 -4.55 0.23 -3.63
CA ALA A 50 -5.50 -0.88 -3.76
C ALA A 50 -6.32 -0.78 -5.07
N VAL A 51 -7.24 -1.73 -5.28
CA VAL A 51 -8.30 -1.66 -6.30
C VAL A 51 -9.66 -1.68 -5.61
N SER A 52 -10.56 -0.82 -6.08
CA SER A 52 -11.94 -0.67 -5.60
C SER A 52 -12.87 -0.46 -6.80
N VAL A 53 -14.18 -0.52 -6.55
CA VAL A 53 -15.19 -0.08 -7.52
C VAL A 53 -15.40 1.44 -7.43
N PRO A 54 -15.97 2.10 -8.45
CA PRO A 54 -16.30 3.53 -8.37
C PRO A 54 -17.16 3.86 -7.15
N GLY A 55 -16.75 4.88 -6.38
CA GLY A 55 -17.43 5.24 -5.13
C GLY A 55 -17.32 4.21 -3.99
N GLY A 56 -16.51 3.15 -4.18
CA GLY A 56 -16.23 2.15 -3.15
C GLY A 56 -15.30 2.68 -2.05
N HIS A 57 -14.92 1.81 -1.10
CA HIS A 57 -14.03 2.22 -0.02
C HIS A 57 -12.67 2.68 -0.57
N MET A 58 -12.24 3.87 -0.14
CA MET A 58 -11.00 4.55 -0.55
C MET A 58 -10.82 4.76 -2.05
N ALA A 59 -11.91 4.66 -2.81
CA ALA A 59 -11.93 4.89 -4.25
C ALA A 59 -11.44 6.31 -4.58
N GLY A 60 -10.47 6.42 -5.50
CA GLY A 60 -9.87 7.69 -5.90
C GLY A 60 -8.85 8.29 -4.92
N SER A 61 -8.69 7.74 -3.72
CA SER A 61 -7.71 8.23 -2.72
C SER A 61 -6.56 7.24 -2.48
N LEU A 62 -6.88 6.02 -2.04
CA LEU A 62 -5.91 4.92 -1.83
C LEU A 62 -6.22 3.69 -2.67
N ALA A 63 -7.21 3.77 -3.57
CA ALA A 63 -7.56 2.71 -4.50
C ALA A 63 -7.85 3.25 -5.90
N TYR A 64 -7.40 2.52 -6.92
CA TYR A 64 -7.86 2.73 -8.30
C TYR A 64 -9.31 2.26 -8.45
N GLU A 65 -10.08 3.00 -9.24
CA GLU A 65 -11.48 2.69 -9.52
C GLU A 65 -11.58 1.84 -10.79
N ALA A 66 -11.93 0.57 -10.62
CA ALA A 66 -12.16 -0.35 -11.72
C ALA A 66 -13.66 -0.50 -12.02
N THR A 67 -14.07 -0.15 -13.24
CA THR A 67 -15.45 -0.31 -13.72
C THR A 67 -15.72 -1.68 -14.35
N SER A 68 -14.69 -2.51 -14.51
CA SER A 68 -14.79 -3.86 -15.06
C SER A 68 -13.68 -4.76 -14.54
N ALA A 69 -13.85 -6.08 -14.66
CA ALA A 69 -12.80 -7.05 -14.32
C ALA A 69 -11.53 -6.88 -15.17
N ALA A 70 -11.69 -6.47 -16.44
CA ALA A 70 -10.56 -6.19 -17.33
C ALA A 70 -9.75 -4.98 -16.82
N GLN A 71 -10.43 -3.89 -16.45
CA GLN A 71 -9.79 -2.71 -15.86
C GLN A 71 -9.12 -3.05 -14.53
N ALA A 72 -9.77 -3.83 -13.67
CA ALA A 72 -9.17 -4.28 -12.41
C ALA A 72 -7.87 -5.05 -12.65
N ALA A 73 -7.83 -5.92 -13.67
CA ALA A 73 -6.60 -6.65 -14.02
C ALA A 73 -5.50 -5.71 -14.57
N GLU A 74 -5.86 -4.65 -15.30
CA GLU A 74 -4.92 -3.61 -15.74
C GLU A 74 -4.37 -2.81 -14.57
N ASP A 75 -5.21 -2.41 -13.61
CA ASP A 75 -4.80 -1.70 -12.41
C ASP A 75 -3.87 -2.56 -11.55
N VAL A 76 -4.18 -3.86 -11.40
CA VAL A 76 -3.27 -4.81 -10.75
C VAL A 76 -1.93 -4.89 -11.47
N ARG A 77 -1.91 -4.96 -12.80
CA ARG A 77 -0.66 -4.94 -13.58
C ARG A 77 0.11 -3.63 -13.39
N LYS A 78 -0.57 -2.50 -13.34
CA LYS A 78 0.01 -1.18 -13.07
C LYS A 78 0.66 -1.13 -11.68
N ILE A 79 -0.05 -1.58 -10.64
CA ILE A 79 0.48 -1.71 -9.28
C ILE A 79 1.71 -2.62 -9.27
N ALA A 80 1.64 -3.77 -9.95
CA ALA A 80 2.73 -4.75 -10.02
C ALA A 80 4.02 -4.21 -10.69
N GLN A 81 3.95 -3.16 -11.52
CA GLN A 81 5.16 -2.51 -12.07
C GLN A 81 6.05 -1.93 -10.96
N GLY A 82 5.45 -1.47 -9.85
CA GLY A 82 6.15 -1.01 -8.66
C GLY A 82 6.83 -2.14 -7.86
N LYS A 83 6.53 -3.40 -8.19
CA LYS A 83 6.98 -4.61 -7.46
C LYS A 83 6.66 -4.58 -5.95
N PRO A 84 5.40 -4.29 -5.55
CA PRO A 84 4.95 -4.53 -4.18
C PRO A 84 4.93 -6.03 -3.87
N ASP A 85 4.76 -6.37 -2.60
CA ASP A 85 4.74 -7.75 -2.12
C ASP A 85 3.34 -8.39 -2.24
N LEU A 86 2.28 -7.59 -2.28
CA LEU A 86 0.90 -8.06 -2.36
C LEU A 86 -0.02 -7.08 -3.13
N ILE A 87 -1.24 -7.55 -3.42
CA ILE A 87 -2.33 -6.74 -3.99
C ILE A 87 -3.46 -6.68 -2.97
N LYS A 88 -4.00 -5.48 -2.73
CA LYS A 88 -5.18 -5.27 -1.87
C LYS A 88 -6.41 -4.96 -2.73
N LEU A 89 -7.50 -5.68 -2.46
CA LEU A 89 -8.83 -5.38 -2.98
C LEU A 89 -9.73 -4.82 -1.87
N MET A 90 -10.48 -3.78 -2.20
CA MET A 90 -11.56 -3.24 -1.36
C MET A 90 -12.88 -3.82 -1.87
N ILE A 91 -13.41 -4.82 -1.16
CA ILE A 91 -14.56 -5.62 -1.62
C ILE A 91 -15.89 -5.20 -1.00
N THR A 92 -15.90 -4.26 -0.05
CA THR A 92 -17.07 -3.69 0.61
C THR A 92 -16.88 -2.20 0.85
N GLY A 93 -17.92 -1.51 1.33
CA GLY A 93 -17.76 -0.22 1.99
C GLY A 93 -16.84 -0.32 3.21
N GLY A 94 -16.33 0.82 3.68
CA GLY A 94 -15.48 0.87 4.88
C GLY A 94 -15.94 1.97 5.82
N VAL A 95 -15.54 1.81 7.07
CA VAL A 95 -15.73 2.84 8.10
C VAL A 95 -14.64 3.90 7.90
N LEU A 96 -15.03 5.16 8.01
CA LEU A 96 -14.12 6.29 8.11
C LEU A 96 -14.22 6.79 9.56
N ASP A 97 -13.54 6.10 10.47
CA ASP A 97 -13.34 6.55 11.84
C ASP A 97 -11.99 7.27 12.00
#